data_AF-A0A932XES5-F1
#
_entry.id   AF-A0A932XES5-F1
#
_cell.length_a   1.000
_cell.length_b   1.000
_cell.length_c   1.000
_cell.angle_alpha   90.00
_cell.angle_beta   90.00
_cell.angle_gamma   90.00
#
_symmetry.space_group_name_H-M   'P 1'
#
loop_
_entity.id
_entity.type
_entity.pdbx_description
1 polymer ?
#
loop_
_entity_poly.entity_id
_entity_poly.type
_entity_poly.pdbx_seq_one_letter_code
_entity_poly.pdbx_strand_id
1 'polypeptide(L)'
;MKRAILKPGTIRKMLQMIAATRPVEIGCDECFEQLDRFAELELAGKNATEAMPLVQEHLERCSDCREEFELLLSMMKAVTDNDSCG
;
A
#
# COMPACT_ATOMS: atom_id res chain seq x y z
N MET A 1 20.65 -38.24 -17.75
CA MET A 1 20.11 -36.94 -17.30
C MET A 1 19.18 -36.41 -18.39
N LYS A 2 17.85 -36.37 -18.16
CA LYS A 2 16.89 -35.92 -19.18
C LYS A 2 16.88 -34.39 -19.21
N ARG A 3 17.29 -33.78 -20.32
CA ARG A 3 17.15 -32.33 -20.54
C ARG A 3 15.69 -32.03 -20.85
N ALA A 4 15.00 -31.34 -19.93
CA ALA A 4 13.69 -30.78 -20.22
C ALA A 4 13.88 -29.52 -21.08
N ILE A 5 13.45 -29.58 -22.34
CA ILE A 5 13.39 -28.40 -23.21
C ILE A 5 12.10 -27.67 -22.85
N LEU A 6 12.23 -26.60 -22.07
CA LEU A 6 11.10 -25.75 -21.70
C LEU A 6 10.62 -24.98 -22.92
N LYS A 7 9.31 -25.03 -23.19
CA LYS A 7 8.71 -24.29 -24.30
C LYS A 7 8.87 -22.78 -24.05
N PRO A 8 9.17 -21.97 -25.08
CA PRO A 8 9.36 -20.51 -24.92
C PRO A 8 8.18 -19.80 -24.25
N GLY A 9 6.95 -20.28 -24.48
CA GLY A 9 5.75 -19.74 -23.83
C GLY A 9 5.67 -20.03 -22.32
N THR A 10 6.20 -21.17 -21.87
CA THR A 10 6.29 -21.51 -20.44
C THR A 10 7.33 -20.65 -19.75
N ILE A 11 8.48 -20.44 -20.40
CA ILE A 11 9.53 -19.54 -19.90
C ILE A 11 9.00 -18.10 -19.78
N ARG A 12 8.27 -17.62 -20.79
CA ARG A 12 7.65 -16.27 -20.75
C ARG A 12 6.66 -16.13 -19.59
N LYS A 13 5.78 -17.12 -19.37
CA LYS A 13 4.84 -17.09 -18.24
C LYS A 13 5.56 -17.11 -16.89
N MET A 14 6.60 -17.92 -16.74
CA MET A 14 7.40 -17.95 -15.51
C MET A 14 8.12 -16.62 -15.26
N LEU A 15 8.70 -16.01 -16.30
CA LEU A 15 9.32 -14.69 -16.21
C LEU A 15 8.31 -13.60 -15.84
N GLN A 16 7.07 -13.67 -16.35
CA GLN A 16 6.01 -12.74 -15.95
C GLN A 16 5.62 -12.91 -14.47
N MET A 17 5.55 -14.14 -13.97
CA MET A 17 5.27 -14.41 -12.55
C MET A 17 6.42 -13.93 -11.64
N ILE A 18 7.67 -14.10 -12.06
CA ILE A 18 8.86 -13.61 -11.32
C ILE A 18 8.98 -12.08 -11.44
N ALA A 19 8.60 -11.48 -12.57
CA ALA A 19 8.54 -10.03 -12.70
C ALA A 19 7.39 -9.42 -11.88
N ALA A 20 6.34 -10.20 -11.62
CA ALA A 20 5.22 -9.81 -10.75
C ALA A 20 5.53 -9.98 -9.25
N THR A 21 6.55 -10.75 -8.87
CA THR A 21 7.06 -10.71 -7.49
C THR A 21 7.77 -9.38 -7.25
N ARG A 22 7.14 -8.51 -6.45
CA ARG A 22 7.77 -7.28 -5.97
C ARG A 22 8.74 -7.65 -4.84
N PRO A 23 9.93 -7.04 -4.78
CA PRO A 23 10.93 -7.32 -3.73
C PRO A 23 10.54 -6.79 -2.35
N VAL A 24 9.52 -5.93 -2.27
CA VAL A 24 9.06 -5.31 -1.02
C VAL A 24 7.54 -5.33 -1.01
N GLU A 25 6.97 -6.22 -0.21
CA GLU A 25 5.59 -6.15 0.26
C GLU A 25 5.69 -5.76 1.74
N ILE A 26 4.92 -4.74 2.16
CA ILE A 26 4.86 -4.39 3.57
C ILE A 26 3.80 -5.23 4.27
N GLY A 27 4.12 -5.69 5.48
CA GLY A 27 3.16 -6.34 6.37
C GLY A 27 2.19 -5.34 6.99
N CYS A 28 1.17 -5.83 7.71
CA CYS A 28 0.26 -4.97 8.47
C CYS A 28 1.04 -4.07 9.43
N ASP A 29 1.99 -4.61 10.19
CA ASP A 29 2.80 -3.86 11.16
C ASP A 29 3.56 -2.68 10.52
N GLU A 30 4.23 -2.92 9.40
CA GLU A 30 4.95 -1.88 8.65
C GLU A 30 4.02 -0.88 7.97
N CYS A 31 2.79 -1.29 7.63
CA CYS A 31 1.74 -0.41 7.15
C CYS A 31 1.24 0.51 8.27
N PHE A 32 1.03 -0.01 9.48
CA PHE A 32 0.62 0.77 10.64
C PHE A 32 1.64 1.84 11.01
N GLU A 33 2.92 1.51 11.07
CA GLU A 33 3.99 2.47 11.39
C GLU A 33 4.05 3.64 10.39
N GLN A 34 3.54 3.44 9.18
CA GLN A 34 3.54 4.40 8.10
C GLN A 34 2.17 5.04 7.84
N LEU A 35 1.12 4.59 8.55
CA LEU A 35 -0.27 4.98 8.34
C LEU A 35 -0.51 6.45 8.69
N ASP A 36 0.10 6.91 9.79
CA ASP A 36 0.02 8.31 10.23
C ASP A 36 0.55 9.25 9.14
N ARG A 37 1.73 8.95 8.61
CA ARG A 37 2.37 9.74 7.55
C ARG A 37 1.58 9.71 6.25
N PHE A 38 1.01 8.55 5.91
CA PHE A 38 0.16 8.41 4.73
C PHE A 38 -1.09 9.29 4.87
N ALA A 39 -1.73 9.27 6.04
CA ALA A 39 -2.93 10.05 6.31
C ALA A 39 -2.67 11.56 6.40
N GLU A 40 -1.53 11.99 6.93
CA GLU A 40 -1.08 13.39 6.86
C GLU A 40 -0.91 13.90 5.42
N LEU A 41 -0.34 13.07 4.53
CA LEU A 41 -0.17 13.42 3.12
C LEU A 41 -1.52 13.57 2.41
N GLU A 42 -2.45 12.65 2.66
CA GLU A 42 -3.83 12.71 2.15
C GLU A 42 -4.56 13.96 2.66
N LEU A 43 -4.43 14.30 3.95
CA LEU A 43 -5.01 15.52 4.52
C LEU A 43 -4.39 16.80 3.96
N ALA A 44 -3.08 16.78 3.68
CA ALA A 44 -2.38 17.89 3.04
C ALA A 44 -2.73 18.06 1.55
N GLY A 45 -3.60 17.19 0.99
CA GLY A 45 -3.93 17.18 -0.44
C GLY A 45 -2.75 16.81 -1.33
N LYS A 46 -1.71 16.19 -0.76
CA LYS A 46 -0.56 15.67 -1.51
C LYS A 46 -0.89 14.27 -2.00
N ASN A 47 -0.27 13.85 -3.09
CA ASN A 47 -0.50 12.54 -3.68
C ASN A 47 0.18 11.46 -2.81
N ALA A 48 -0.49 10.98 -1.75
CA ALA A 48 0.08 9.99 -0.84
C ALA A 48 0.29 8.64 -1.55
N THR A 49 -0.55 8.33 -2.53
CA THR A 49 -0.39 7.16 -3.41
C THR A 49 0.94 7.20 -4.20
N GLU A 50 1.35 8.35 -4.74
CA GLU A 50 2.67 8.49 -5.39
C GLU A 50 3.83 8.49 -4.39
N ALA A 51 3.64 9.11 -3.22
CA ALA A 51 4.68 9.22 -2.21
C ALA A 51 4.96 7.89 -1.49
N MET A 52 3.92 7.06 -1.31
CA MET A 52 3.94 5.83 -0.51
C MET A 52 3.10 4.73 -1.17
N PRO A 53 3.49 4.27 -2.39
CA PRO A 53 2.69 3.32 -3.17
C PRO A 53 2.54 1.94 -2.51
N LEU A 54 3.48 1.57 -1.63
CA LEU A 54 3.43 0.28 -0.91
C LEU A 54 2.34 0.27 0.18
N VAL A 55 2.12 1.40 0.85
CA VAL A 55 1.03 1.56 1.83
C VAL A 55 -0.31 1.51 1.11
N GLN A 56 -0.45 2.25 0.01
CA GLN A 56 -1.66 2.20 -0.81
C GLN A 56 -1.98 0.78 -1.29
N GLU A 57 -0.99 0.05 -1.82
CA GLU A 57 -1.17 -1.34 -2.25
C GLU A 57 -1.59 -2.26 -1.09
N HIS A 58 -1.09 -2.03 0.12
CA HIS A 58 -1.49 -2.79 1.30
C HIS A 58 -2.94 -2.48 1.71
N LEU A 59 -3.35 -1.21 1.71
CA LEU A 59 -4.72 -0.79 2.02
C LEU A 59 -5.76 -1.32 1.02
N GLU A 60 -5.36 -1.51 -0.24
CA GLU A 60 -6.21 -2.14 -1.26
C GLU A 60 -6.39 -3.65 -1.01
N ARG A 61 -5.41 -4.30 -0.37
CA ARG A 61 -5.40 -5.75 -0.13
C ARG A 61 -5.95 -6.15 1.24
N CYS A 62 -5.72 -5.35 2.28
CA CYS A 62 -6.12 -5.62 3.66
C CYS A 62 -7.31 -4.74 4.05
N SER A 63 -8.44 -5.36 4.42
CA SER A 63 -9.62 -4.64 4.92
C SER A 63 -9.33 -3.93 6.23
N ASP A 64 -8.62 -4.58 7.14
CA ASP A 64 -8.45 -4.13 8.51
C ASP A 64 -7.62 -2.84 8.53
N CYS A 65 -6.46 -2.83 7.85
CA CYS A 65 -5.64 -1.62 7.71
C CYS A 65 -6.37 -0.49 6.99
N ARG A 66 -7.29 -0.80 6.06
CA ARG A 66 -8.12 0.23 5.40
C ARG A 66 -9.13 0.84 6.35
N GLU A 67 -9.81 0.03 7.15
CA GLU A 67 -10.76 0.53 8.16
C GLU A 67 -10.06 1.42 9.17
N GLU A 68 -8.87 1.03 9.63
CA GLU A 68 -8.06 1.81 10.56
C GLU A 68 -7.59 3.13 9.96
N PHE A 69 -7.19 3.11 8.68
CA PHE A 69 -6.86 4.33 7.94
C PHE A 69 -8.06 5.28 7.84
N GLU A 70 -9.24 4.77 7.48
CA GLU A 70 -10.46 5.58 7.36
C GLU A 70 -10.86 6.20 8.71
N LEU A 71 -10.76 5.42 9.80
CA LEU A 71 -10.99 5.90 11.17
C LEU A 71 -10.01 7.00 11.55
N LEU A 72 -8.71 6.78 11.33
CA LEU A 72 -7.66 7.75 11.60
C LEU A 72 -7.89 9.05 10.83
N LEU A 73 -8.20 8.96 9.53
CA LEU A 73 -8.47 10.11 8.68
C LEU A 73 -9.72 10.88 9.14
N SER A 74 -10.77 10.18 9.57
CA SER A 74 -11.99 10.78 10.13
C SER A 74 -11.70 11.56 11.41
N MET A 75 -10.94 10.95 12.34
CA MET A 75 -10.56 11.60 13.60
C MET A 75 -9.68 12.83 13.36
N MET A 76 -8.69 12.73 12.48
CA MET A 76 -7.84 13.87 12.17
C MET A 76 -8.61 15.03 11.55
N LYS A 77 -9.54 14.76 10.62
CA LYS A 77 -10.44 15.80 10.07
C LYS A 77 -11.26 16.48 11.17
N ALA A 78 -11.82 15.68 12.08
CA ALA A 78 -12.59 16.20 13.20
C ALA A 78 -11.74 17.12 14.11
N VAL A 79 -10.48 16.79 14.34
CA VAL A 79 -9.55 17.62 15.12
C VAL A 79 -9.16 18.89 14.35
N THR A 80 -8.81 18.80 13.07
CA THR A 80 -8.42 19.96 12.26
C THR A 80 -9.56 20.96 12.07
N ASP A 81 -10.80 20.48 11.99
CA ASP A 81 -11.98 21.36 11.88
C ASP A 81 -12.30 22.03 13.23
N ASN A 82 -12.01 21.36 14.35
CA ASN A 82 -12.30 21.83 15.69
C ASN A 82 -11.31 22.91 16.20
N ASP A 83 -10.17 23.11 15.52
CA ASP A 83 -9.22 24.19 15.81
C ASP A 83 -9.65 25.56 15.22
N SER A 84 -10.81 25.64 14.56
CA SER A 84 -11.35 26.91 14.01
C SER A 84 -12.22 27.71 14.99
N CYS A 85 -12.29 27.31 16.26
CA CYS A 85 -12.95 28.07 17.32
C CYS A 85 -12.02 28.27 18.53
N GLY A 86 -11.18 29.30 18.44
CA GLY A 86 -10.39 29.87 19.54
C GLY A 86 -10.28 31.37 19.36
#